data_AF-B0C836-F1
#
_entry.id   AF-B0C836-F1
#
_cell.length_a   1.000
_cell.length_b   1.000
_cell.length_c   1.000
_cell.angle_alpha   90.00
_cell.angle_beta   90.00
_cell.angle_gamma   90.00
#
_symmetry.space_group_name_H-M   'P 1'
#
loop_
_entity.id
_entity.type
_entity.pdbx_description
1 polymer ?
#
loop_
_entity_poly.entity_id
_entity_poly.type
_entity_poly.pdbx_seq_one_letter_code
_entity_poly.pdbx_strand_id
1 'polypeptide(L)'
;MAVSTPVTPHSLSNNVTSLYEARSLCLRPGQVVPQQSDHLWHIELGLVRTLTWNEEGDLVTLGLWGAGDSVGRLLSEVAPFQMECLSAVEVKPLPLAGQDLGVVMRSHLRYMEELFSIISYKRAPQRLLRFLDWLGDRFGRQVDQGRILDLGLTHQLLAEITGITRVTATRLLNEFEREGKLLRLPKQQMLLQFNSGHPDRVTSMARHRARGKRNT
;
A
#
# COMPACT_ATOMS: atom_id res chain seq x y z
N MET A 1 0.10 -65.10 30.43
CA MET A 1 -0.08 -64.30 29.20
C MET A 1 -1.49 -63.74 29.22
N ALA A 2 -1.67 -62.49 29.62
CA ALA A 2 -2.98 -61.83 29.62
C ALA A 2 -2.97 -60.78 28.50
N VAL A 3 -3.83 -60.95 27.51
CA VAL A 3 -4.10 -59.96 26.46
C VAL A 3 -5.45 -59.34 26.79
N SER A 4 -5.47 -58.05 27.09
CA SER A 4 -6.69 -57.25 27.25
C SER A 4 -6.79 -56.27 26.08
N THR A 5 -7.91 -56.31 25.37
CA THR A 5 -8.39 -55.28 24.44
C THR A 5 -9.08 -54.14 25.24
N PRO A 6 -9.72 -53.14 24.60
CA PRO A 6 -9.13 -51.95 23.98
C PRO A 6 -9.63 -50.65 24.65
N VAL A 7 -8.91 -49.52 24.55
CA VAL A 7 -9.45 -48.20 24.90
C VAL A 7 -9.02 -47.15 23.89
N THR A 8 -9.99 -46.58 23.18
CA THR A 8 -10.03 -45.21 22.68
C THR A 8 -11.39 -44.64 23.07
N PRO A 9 -11.65 -43.32 23.03
CA PRO A 9 -10.76 -42.16 22.83
C PRO A 9 -10.98 -41.07 23.91
N HIS A 10 -9.96 -40.32 24.32
CA HIS A 10 -10.21 -38.99 24.89
C HIS A 10 -8.99 -38.05 24.81
N SER A 11 -9.30 -36.82 24.39
CA SER A 11 -8.56 -35.57 24.65
C SER A 11 -7.12 -35.44 24.15
N LEU A 12 -6.98 -34.98 22.91
CA LEU A 12 -5.92 -34.04 22.52
C LEU A 12 -6.58 -32.78 21.91
N SER A 13 -7.45 -32.15 22.70
CA SER A 13 -7.79 -30.74 22.55
C SER A 13 -6.95 -29.98 23.56
N ASN A 14 -6.42 -28.83 23.13
CA ASN A 14 -5.72 -27.82 23.93
C ASN A 14 -4.21 -28.05 24.05
N ASN A 15 -3.47 -27.68 22.99
CA ASN A 15 -2.10 -27.17 23.14
C ASN A 15 -1.60 -26.32 21.94
N VAL A 16 -2.48 -25.74 21.12
CA VAL A 16 -2.07 -24.90 19.97
C VAL A 16 -2.37 -23.40 20.18
N THR A 17 -3.09 -23.03 21.24
CA THR A 17 -3.58 -21.66 21.44
C THR A 17 -2.64 -20.77 22.29
N SER A 18 -1.40 -21.19 22.58
CA SER A 18 -0.53 -20.51 23.56
C SER A 18 0.84 -20.04 23.05
N LEU A 19 1.06 -19.92 21.72
CA LEU A 19 2.34 -19.42 21.16
C LEU A 19 2.22 -18.12 20.36
N TYR A 20 1.04 -17.52 20.28
CA TYR A 20 0.80 -16.24 19.58
C TYR A 20 0.80 -15.04 20.54
N GLU A 21 1.83 -14.86 21.35
CA GLU A 21 2.28 -13.49 21.66
C GLU A 21 2.93 -12.94 20.38
N ALA A 22 2.08 -12.63 19.40
CA ALA A 22 2.44 -11.96 18.17
C ALA A 22 2.94 -10.55 18.51
N ARG A 23 4.21 -10.43 18.90
CA ARG A 23 4.79 -9.14 19.27
C ARG A 23 4.80 -8.24 18.05
N SER A 24 4.17 -7.07 18.19
CA SER A 24 4.32 -5.97 17.23
C SER A 24 5.82 -5.72 16.99
N LEU A 25 6.19 -5.50 15.74
CA LEU A 25 7.53 -5.10 15.35
C LEU A 25 7.53 -3.62 14.98
N CYS A 26 8.38 -2.85 15.64
CA CYS A 26 8.59 -1.43 15.34
C CYS A 26 9.90 -1.25 14.55
N LEU A 27 9.81 -0.61 13.40
CA LEU A 27 10.90 -0.41 12.45
C LEU A 27 11.08 1.08 12.15
N ARG A 28 12.33 1.48 11.90
CA ARG A 28 12.70 2.84 11.53
C ARG A 28 12.71 3.00 10.00
N PRO A 29 12.63 4.24 9.48
CA PRO A 29 12.83 4.50 8.06
C PRO A 29 14.15 3.88 7.55
N GLY A 30 14.12 3.27 6.38
CA GLY A 30 15.23 2.55 5.74
C GLY A 30 15.44 1.12 6.23
N GLN A 31 14.76 0.67 7.30
CA GLN A 31 14.80 -0.74 7.70
C GLN A 31 13.86 -1.59 6.85
N VAL A 32 14.18 -2.89 6.74
CA VAL A 32 13.40 -3.85 5.97
C VAL A 32 12.49 -4.65 6.90
N VAL A 33 11.20 -4.75 6.56
CA VAL A 33 10.26 -5.67 7.21
C VAL A 33 10.70 -7.11 6.91
N PRO A 34 10.93 -7.97 7.92
CA PRO A 34 11.41 -9.32 7.70
C PRO A 34 10.47 -10.15 6.82
N GLN A 35 11.03 -10.93 5.90
CA GLN A 35 10.24 -11.86 5.10
C GLN A 35 9.91 -13.10 5.92
N GLN A 36 8.65 -13.50 5.86
CA GLN A 36 8.11 -14.65 6.57
C GLN A 36 7.28 -15.48 5.60
N SER A 37 7.34 -16.80 5.76
CA SER A 37 6.70 -17.78 4.85
C SER A 37 5.42 -18.38 5.43
N ASP A 38 5.02 -17.98 6.63
CA ASP A 38 3.91 -18.53 7.40
C ASP A 38 2.85 -17.47 7.76
N HIS A 39 3.15 -16.18 7.62
CA HIS A 39 2.22 -15.08 7.87
C HIS A 39 2.47 -13.85 6.98
N LEU A 40 1.47 -12.97 6.93
CA LEU A 40 1.62 -11.61 6.43
C LEU A 40 1.92 -10.65 7.58
N TRP A 41 2.37 -9.46 7.26
CA TRP A 41 2.43 -8.33 8.17
C TRP A 41 1.23 -7.42 7.94
N HIS A 42 0.44 -7.18 8.98
CA HIS A 42 -0.53 -6.10 9.00
C HIS A 42 0.16 -4.81 9.46
N ILE A 43 0.00 -3.72 8.72
CA ILE A 43 0.60 -2.43 9.04
C ILE A 43 -0.36 -1.67 9.95
N GLU A 44 0.04 -1.43 11.19
CA GLU A 44 -0.69 -0.61 12.16
C GLU A 44 -0.38 0.87 11.96
N LEU A 45 0.88 1.17 11.64
CA LEU A 45 1.37 2.52 11.46
C LEU A 45 2.47 2.56 10.41
N GLY A 46 2.57 3.70 9.73
CA GLY A 46 3.68 4.02 8.85
C GLY A 46 3.41 3.68 7.39
N LEU A 47 4.48 3.68 6.61
CA LEU A 47 4.47 3.46 5.17
C LEU A 47 5.59 2.49 4.80
N VAL A 48 5.23 1.43 4.09
CA VAL A 48 6.12 0.39 3.58
C VAL A 48 6.09 0.43 2.07
N ARG A 49 7.27 0.28 1.46
CA ARG A 49 7.47 0.09 0.02
C ARG A 49 7.83 -1.36 -0.26
N THR A 50 7.09 -2.02 -1.15
CA THR A 50 7.55 -3.29 -1.74
C THR A 50 8.37 -3.00 -2.98
N LEU A 51 9.49 -3.68 -3.15
CA LEU A 51 10.42 -3.43 -4.26
C LEU A 51 11.14 -4.71 -4.73
N THR A 52 11.66 -4.63 -5.95
CA THR A 52 12.55 -5.61 -6.59
C THR A 52 13.66 -4.87 -7.34
N TRP A 53 14.56 -5.63 -7.95
CA TRP A 53 15.53 -5.15 -8.93
C TRP A 53 15.20 -5.75 -10.30
N ASN A 54 15.38 -4.97 -11.37
CA ASN A 54 15.31 -5.48 -12.73
C ASN A 54 16.65 -6.13 -13.15
N GLU A 55 16.73 -6.64 -14.38
CA GLU A 55 17.94 -7.27 -14.94
C GLU A 55 19.13 -6.31 -15.04
N GLU A 56 18.87 -5.00 -15.14
CA GLU A 56 19.89 -3.94 -15.22
C GLU A 56 20.39 -3.52 -13.82
N GLY A 57 19.79 -4.04 -12.75
CA GLY A 57 20.12 -3.68 -11.37
C GLY A 57 19.41 -2.42 -10.86
N ASP A 58 18.45 -1.88 -11.61
CA ASP A 58 17.63 -0.75 -11.17
C ASP A 58 16.54 -1.19 -10.20
N LEU A 59 16.31 -0.35 -9.19
CA LEU A 59 15.21 -0.51 -8.25
C LEU A 59 13.86 -0.30 -8.93
N VAL A 60 12.98 -1.28 -8.75
CA VAL A 60 11.59 -1.24 -9.23
C VAL A 60 10.66 -1.29 -8.02
N THR A 61 9.88 -0.23 -7.84
CA THR A 61 8.83 -0.21 -6.82
C THR A 61 7.64 -1.03 -7.28
N LEU A 62 7.28 -2.05 -6.49
CA LEU A 62 6.12 -2.92 -6.72
C LEU A 62 4.86 -2.37 -6.05
N GLY A 63 5.03 -1.65 -4.94
CA GLY A 63 3.91 -0.97 -4.31
C GLY A 63 4.24 -0.16 -3.05
N LEU A 64 3.25 0.59 -2.60
CA LEU A 64 3.24 1.38 -1.38
C LEU A 64 2.10 0.87 -0.50
N TRP A 65 2.31 0.81 0.81
CA TRP A 65 1.38 0.20 1.75
C TRP A 65 1.42 0.96 3.07
N GLY A 66 0.26 1.32 3.60
CA GLY A 66 0.14 2.11 4.82
C GLY A 66 -0.71 1.41 5.88
N ALA A 67 -1.06 2.16 6.92
CA ALA A 67 -1.90 1.67 8.01
C ALA A 67 -3.20 1.02 7.47
N GLY A 68 -3.52 -0.18 7.97
CA GLY A 68 -4.66 -1.00 7.54
C GLY A 68 -4.36 -1.96 6.40
N ASP A 69 -3.26 -1.80 5.68
CA ASP A 69 -2.86 -2.74 4.63
C ASP A 69 -2.14 -3.97 5.22
N SER A 70 -2.13 -5.06 4.44
CA SER A 70 -1.36 -6.27 4.76
C SER A 70 -0.36 -6.56 3.64
N VAL A 71 0.88 -6.86 3.99
CA VAL A 71 2.00 -7.11 3.07
C VAL A 71 2.79 -8.33 3.49
N GLY A 72 3.44 -9.01 2.55
CA GLY A 72 4.29 -10.15 2.89
C GLY A 72 4.75 -10.92 1.66
N ARG A 73 5.72 -11.82 1.87
CA ARG A 73 6.27 -12.66 0.80
C ARG A 73 5.20 -13.57 0.18
N LEU A 74 4.21 -13.99 0.96
CA LEU A 74 3.12 -14.85 0.52
C LEU A 74 2.23 -14.24 -0.59
N LEU A 75 2.31 -12.93 -0.83
CA LEU A 75 1.56 -12.24 -1.88
C LEU A 75 2.40 -11.95 -3.13
N SER A 76 3.67 -12.35 -3.17
CA SER A 76 4.58 -12.01 -4.27
C SER A 76 5.52 -13.15 -4.61
N GLU A 77 5.50 -13.55 -5.89
CA GLU A 77 6.46 -14.49 -6.45
C GLU A 77 7.72 -13.81 -7.02
N VAL A 78 7.70 -12.48 -7.15
CA VAL A 78 8.86 -11.71 -7.64
C VAL A 78 10.09 -11.96 -6.75
N ALA A 79 11.25 -12.12 -7.38
CA ALA A 79 12.52 -12.31 -6.69
C ALA A 79 13.64 -11.56 -7.44
N PRO A 80 14.50 -10.81 -6.72
CA PRO A 80 14.49 -10.54 -5.28
C PRO A 80 13.35 -9.61 -4.84
N PHE A 81 12.71 -9.88 -3.70
CA PHE A 81 11.64 -9.06 -3.13
C PHE A 81 12.11 -8.44 -1.82
N GLN A 82 11.75 -7.19 -1.54
CA GLN A 82 11.96 -6.55 -0.22
C GLN A 82 10.79 -5.65 0.16
N MET A 83 10.67 -5.41 1.46
CA MET A 83 9.67 -4.52 2.08
C MET A 83 10.42 -3.47 2.90
N GLU A 84 10.66 -2.29 2.33
CA GLU A 84 11.40 -1.21 2.97
C GLU A 84 10.47 -0.24 3.68
N CYS A 85 10.81 0.17 4.91
CA CYS A 85 10.07 1.17 5.66
C CYS A 85 10.43 2.58 5.14
N LEU A 86 9.46 3.31 4.60
CA LEU A 86 9.63 4.71 4.18
C LEU A 86 9.44 5.70 5.34
N SER A 87 8.79 5.26 6.41
CA SER A 87 8.62 6.01 7.66
C SER A 87 8.85 5.08 8.87
N ALA A 88 8.61 5.57 10.09
CA ALA A 88 8.54 4.68 11.24
C ALA A 88 7.31 3.77 11.08
N VAL A 89 7.52 2.47 11.18
CA VAL A 89 6.51 1.45 10.86
C VAL A 89 6.25 0.59 12.10
N GLU A 90 4.99 0.31 12.38
CA GLU A 90 4.57 -0.73 13.31
C GLU A 90 3.80 -1.79 12.53
N VAL A 91 4.21 -3.06 12.67
CA VAL A 91 3.53 -4.20 12.04
C VAL A 91 3.21 -5.29 13.05
N LYS A 92 2.12 -6.01 12.82
CA LYS A 92 1.74 -7.21 13.56
C LYS A 92 1.65 -8.40 12.61
N PRO A 93 2.03 -9.60 13.05
CA PRO A 93 1.85 -10.78 12.23
C PRO A 93 0.34 -11.06 12.07
N LEU A 94 -0.05 -11.33 10.84
CA LEU A 94 -1.39 -11.70 10.42
C LEU A 94 -1.33 -13.10 9.79
N PRO A 95 -1.71 -14.14 10.56
CA PRO A 95 -1.88 -15.48 10.01
C PRO A 95 -2.95 -15.47 8.91
N LEU A 96 -2.70 -16.17 7.81
CA LEU A 96 -3.68 -16.31 6.75
C LEU A 96 -4.74 -17.34 7.14
N ALA A 97 -5.76 -16.91 7.88
CA ALA A 97 -6.99 -17.68 8.05
C ALA A 97 -7.97 -17.39 6.90
N GLY A 98 -8.87 -18.32 6.61
CA GLY A 98 -9.62 -18.36 5.34
C GLY A 98 -10.40 -17.08 4.99
N GLN A 99 -11.01 -16.41 5.95
CA GLN A 99 -11.79 -15.18 5.70
C GLN A 99 -10.89 -13.96 5.46
N ASP A 100 -9.73 -13.92 6.12
CA ASP A 100 -8.79 -12.79 6.04
C ASP A 100 -8.10 -12.73 4.68
N LEU A 101 -7.77 -13.88 4.09
CA LEU A 101 -7.16 -13.94 2.76
C LEU A 101 -8.03 -13.27 1.69
N GLY A 102 -9.34 -13.49 1.72
CA GLY A 102 -10.25 -12.88 0.75
C GLY A 102 -10.30 -11.35 0.86
N VAL A 103 -10.21 -10.81 2.07
CA VAL A 103 -10.15 -9.35 2.30
C VAL A 103 -8.84 -8.78 1.79
N VAL A 104 -7.71 -9.41 2.15
CA VAL A 104 -6.37 -8.98 1.72
C VAL A 104 -6.25 -9.01 0.21
N MET A 105 -6.65 -10.10 -0.46
CA MET A 105 -6.58 -10.23 -1.92
C MET A 105 -7.43 -9.18 -2.63
N ARG A 106 -8.64 -8.89 -2.14
CA ARG A 106 -9.47 -7.82 -2.72
C ARG A 106 -8.82 -6.45 -2.58
N SER A 107 -8.16 -6.17 -1.44
CA SER A 107 -7.43 -4.92 -1.24
C SER A 107 -6.28 -4.78 -2.25
N HIS A 108 -5.49 -5.85 -2.42
CA HIS A 108 -4.38 -5.90 -3.39
C HIS A 108 -4.84 -5.75 -4.84
N LEU A 109 -5.91 -6.43 -5.24
CA LEU A 109 -6.48 -6.31 -6.59
C LEU A 109 -6.94 -4.88 -6.87
N ARG A 110 -7.68 -4.28 -5.94
CA ARG A 110 -8.14 -2.90 -6.06
C ARG A 110 -6.96 -1.93 -6.16
N TYR A 111 -5.94 -2.12 -5.33
CA TYR A 111 -4.71 -1.33 -5.37
C TYR A 111 -4.05 -1.41 -6.75
N MET A 112 -3.91 -2.61 -7.30
CA MET A 112 -3.33 -2.82 -8.63
C MET A 112 -4.17 -2.16 -9.73
N GLU A 113 -5.50 -2.30 -9.70
CA GLU A 113 -6.40 -1.66 -10.65
C GLU A 113 -6.30 -0.12 -10.64
N GLU A 114 -6.27 0.47 -9.45
CA GLU A 114 -6.13 1.92 -9.26
C GLU A 114 -4.78 2.41 -9.82
N LEU A 115 -3.67 1.72 -9.50
CA LEU A 115 -2.36 2.05 -10.06
C LEU A 115 -2.28 1.83 -11.57
N PHE A 116 -2.83 0.73 -12.10
CA PHE A 116 -2.85 0.47 -13.54
C PHE A 116 -3.61 1.57 -14.28
N SER A 117 -4.73 2.02 -13.73
CA SER A 117 -5.48 3.15 -14.27
C SER A 117 -4.61 4.41 -14.34
N ILE A 118 -3.86 4.72 -13.28
CA ILE A 118 -2.97 5.89 -13.21
C ILE A 118 -1.81 5.77 -14.20
N ILE A 119 -1.12 4.63 -14.26
CA ILE A 119 0.06 4.50 -15.14
C ILE A 119 -0.32 4.43 -16.62
N SER A 120 -1.56 4.07 -16.95
CA SER A 120 -2.07 4.04 -18.34
C SER A 120 -2.19 5.42 -19.00
N TYR A 121 -2.16 6.51 -18.22
CA TYR A 121 -2.18 7.87 -18.77
C TYR A 121 -0.94 8.12 -19.63
N LYS A 122 -1.13 8.38 -20.92
CA LYS A 122 -0.03 8.57 -21.89
C LYS A 122 0.87 9.77 -21.55
N ARG A 123 0.30 10.86 -21.04
CA ARG A 123 1.03 12.09 -20.75
C ARG A 123 1.62 12.05 -19.35
N ALA A 124 2.94 12.18 -19.26
CA ALA A 124 3.69 12.23 -17.99
C ALA A 124 3.15 13.24 -16.96
N PRO A 125 2.81 14.50 -17.32
CA PRO A 125 2.19 15.43 -16.37
C PRO A 125 0.89 14.91 -15.76
N GLN A 126 0.00 14.33 -16.59
CA GLN A 126 -1.29 13.82 -16.13
C GLN A 126 -1.10 12.62 -15.20
N ARG A 127 -0.21 11.69 -15.59
CA ARG A 127 0.12 10.50 -14.80
C ARG A 127 0.67 10.86 -13.43
N LEU A 128 1.65 11.77 -13.35
CA LEU A 128 2.21 12.19 -12.07
C LEU A 128 1.18 12.92 -11.21
N LEU A 129 0.36 13.79 -11.81
CA LEU A 129 -0.67 14.52 -11.06
C LEU A 129 -1.74 13.56 -10.49
N ARG A 130 -2.19 12.58 -11.28
CA ARG A 130 -3.14 11.55 -10.83
C ARG A 130 -2.52 10.64 -9.76
N PHE A 131 -1.23 10.35 -9.86
CA PHE A 131 -0.54 9.59 -8.82
C PHE A 131 -0.46 10.36 -7.50
N LEU A 132 -0.14 11.65 -7.52
CA LEU A 132 -0.17 12.50 -6.32
C LEU A 132 -1.58 12.58 -5.71
N ASP A 133 -2.62 12.68 -6.56
CA ASP A 133 -4.02 12.67 -6.14
C ASP A 133 -4.40 11.38 -5.40
N TRP A 134 -4.01 10.24 -5.98
CA TRP A 134 -4.23 8.92 -5.37
C TRP A 134 -3.46 8.73 -4.07
N LEU A 135 -2.20 9.21 -3.98
CA LEU A 135 -1.45 9.23 -2.73
C LEU A 135 -2.17 10.06 -1.66
N GLY A 136 -2.75 11.20 -2.06
CA GLY A 136 -3.53 12.07 -1.18
C GLY A 136 -4.74 11.35 -0.61
N ASP A 137 -5.46 10.58 -1.42
CA ASP A 137 -6.65 9.84 -0.99
C ASP A 137 -6.31 8.69 -0.04
N ARG A 138 -5.19 8.00 -0.29
CA ARG A 138 -4.83 6.80 0.48
C ARG A 138 -4.06 7.11 1.75
N PHE A 139 -3.17 8.10 1.71
CA PHE A 139 -2.19 8.36 2.77
C PHE A 139 -2.18 9.81 3.24
N GLY A 140 -2.92 10.70 2.58
CA GLY A 140 -2.93 12.11 2.91
C GLY A 140 -3.80 12.43 4.13
N ARG A 141 -3.38 13.44 4.88
CA ARG A 141 -4.19 14.02 5.96
C ARG A 141 -5.05 15.15 5.39
N GLN A 142 -6.38 15.05 5.53
CA GLN A 142 -7.28 16.14 5.14
C GLN A 142 -7.07 17.38 6.01
N VAL A 143 -7.06 18.53 5.36
CA VAL A 143 -7.05 19.88 5.96
C VAL A 143 -7.95 20.79 5.13
N ASP A 144 -8.34 21.95 5.68
CA ASP A 144 -9.25 22.88 4.99
C ASP A 144 -8.77 23.30 3.59
N GLN A 145 -7.45 23.36 3.41
CA GLN A 145 -6.81 23.79 2.15
C GLN A 145 -6.52 22.64 1.17
N GLY A 146 -6.83 21.38 1.53
CA GLY A 146 -6.58 20.21 0.68
C GLY A 146 -6.10 18.98 1.45
N ARG A 147 -5.10 18.28 0.91
CA ARG A 147 -4.53 17.07 1.53
C ARG A 147 -3.03 17.20 1.73
N ILE A 148 -2.54 17.01 2.95
CA ILE A 148 -1.10 17.01 3.24
C ILE A 148 -0.55 15.60 3.05
N LEU A 149 0.43 15.47 2.17
CA LEU A 149 1.29 14.30 2.05
C LEU A 149 2.52 14.46 2.94
N ASP A 150 2.64 13.58 3.93
CA ASP A 150 3.77 13.49 4.86
C ASP A 150 4.43 12.11 4.78
N LEU A 151 4.93 11.78 3.60
CA LEU A 151 5.41 10.42 3.27
C LEU A 151 6.91 10.39 2.90
N GLY A 152 7.62 11.51 3.01
CA GLY A 152 9.03 11.60 2.60
C GLY A 152 9.26 11.23 1.13
N LEU A 153 8.30 11.52 0.25
CA LEU A 153 8.34 11.08 -1.15
C LEU A 153 9.50 11.76 -1.88
N THR A 154 10.51 10.97 -2.21
CA THR A 154 11.60 11.45 -3.05
C THR A 154 11.10 11.60 -4.48
N HIS A 155 11.67 12.55 -5.23
CA HIS A 155 11.39 12.66 -6.66
C HIS A 155 11.77 11.38 -7.43
N GLN A 156 12.70 10.58 -6.89
CA GLN A 156 13.10 9.29 -7.43
C GLN A 156 11.98 8.25 -7.27
N LEU A 157 11.37 8.14 -6.08
CA LEU A 157 10.23 7.23 -5.86
C LEU A 157 9.05 7.58 -6.77
N LEU A 158 8.75 8.88 -6.91
CA LEU A 158 7.71 9.35 -7.84
C LEU A 158 8.03 8.97 -9.29
N ALA A 159 9.30 9.10 -9.68
CA ALA A 159 9.79 8.73 -11.00
C ALA A 159 9.66 7.22 -11.28
N GLU A 160 10.09 6.38 -10.33
CA GLU A 160 10.00 4.92 -10.40
C GLU A 160 8.55 4.46 -10.64
N ILE A 161 7.61 4.90 -9.81
CA ILE A 161 6.22 4.43 -9.89
C ILE A 161 5.52 4.96 -11.13
N THR A 162 5.80 6.22 -11.51
CA THR A 162 5.12 6.85 -12.66
C THR A 162 5.84 6.62 -13.97
N GLY A 163 6.93 5.84 -14.02
CA GLY A 163 7.66 5.57 -15.26
C GLY A 163 8.12 6.85 -15.97
N ILE A 164 8.69 7.79 -15.22
CA ILE A 164 9.33 9.00 -15.75
C ILE A 164 10.73 9.12 -15.17
N THR A 165 11.58 9.97 -15.74
CA THR A 165 12.90 10.22 -15.14
C THR A 165 12.78 11.12 -13.91
N ARG A 166 13.72 11.00 -12.95
CA ARG A 166 13.82 11.91 -11.79
C ARG A 166 13.87 13.39 -12.19
N VAL A 167 14.55 13.71 -13.29
CA VAL A 167 14.61 15.07 -13.86
C VAL A 167 13.22 15.53 -14.29
N THR A 168 12.47 14.65 -14.97
CA THR A 168 11.09 14.93 -15.37
C THR A 168 10.19 15.10 -14.15
N ALA A 169 10.28 14.24 -13.14
CA ALA A 169 9.53 14.37 -11.89
C ALA A 169 9.80 15.72 -11.22
N THR A 170 11.07 16.12 -11.12
CA THR A 170 11.47 17.41 -10.54
C THR A 170 10.86 18.59 -11.31
N ARG A 171 10.98 18.57 -12.66
CA ARG A 171 10.42 19.62 -13.51
C ARG A 171 8.90 19.74 -13.34
N LEU A 172 8.18 18.61 -13.38
CA LEU A 172 6.72 18.59 -13.27
C LEU A 172 6.23 19.05 -11.89
N LEU A 173 6.91 18.66 -10.80
CA LEU A 173 6.56 19.14 -9.46
C LEU A 173 6.69 20.66 -9.34
N ASN A 174 7.74 21.24 -9.92
CA ASN A 174 7.92 22.70 -9.95
C ASN A 174 6.86 23.40 -10.82
N GLU A 175 6.44 22.77 -11.93
CA GLU A 175 5.34 23.26 -12.76
C GLU A 175 4.01 23.23 -11.97
N PHE A 176 3.71 22.14 -11.28
CA PHE A 176 2.49 22.04 -10.47
C PHE A 176 2.47 23.04 -9.31
N GLU A 177 3.62 23.31 -8.69
CA GLU A 177 3.75 24.34 -7.66
C GLU A 177 3.47 25.74 -8.22
N ARG A 178 4.08 26.09 -9.36
CA ARG A 178 3.81 27.35 -10.06
C ARG A 178 2.35 27.51 -10.51
N GLU A 179 1.70 26.40 -10.86
CA GLU A 179 0.29 26.34 -11.25
C GLU A 179 -0.66 26.33 -10.04
N GLY A 180 -0.15 26.35 -8.80
CA GLY A 180 -0.95 26.33 -7.57
C GLY A 180 -1.68 25.01 -7.32
N LYS A 181 -1.22 23.91 -7.93
CA LYS A 181 -1.80 22.56 -7.71
C LYS A 181 -1.27 21.91 -6.44
N LEU A 182 -0.07 22.31 -6.00
CA LEU A 182 0.54 21.87 -4.76
C LEU A 182 1.37 22.99 -4.16
N LEU A 183 1.65 22.88 -2.86
CA LEU A 183 2.64 23.71 -2.15
C LEU A 183 3.63 22.81 -1.44
N ARG A 184 4.92 23.14 -1.54
CA ARG A 184 5.94 22.49 -0.71
C ARG A 184 5.88 23.03 0.71
N LEU A 185 5.80 22.11 1.66
CA LEU A 185 5.81 22.40 3.09
C LEU A 185 7.18 21.99 3.68
N PRO A 186 7.51 22.44 4.91
CA PRO A 186 8.71 21.97 5.61
C PRO A 186 8.76 20.44 5.73
N LYS A 187 9.96 19.88 5.96
CA LYS A 187 10.17 18.42 6.14
C LYS A 187 9.76 17.55 4.95
N GLN A 188 9.90 18.07 3.72
CA GLN A 188 9.55 17.35 2.48
C GLN A 188 8.06 16.99 2.36
N GLN A 189 7.20 17.71 3.07
CA GLN A 189 5.76 17.58 2.96
C GLN A 189 5.24 18.32 1.73
N MET A 190 4.11 17.87 1.20
CA MET A 190 3.40 18.55 0.11
C MET A 190 1.94 18.74 0.49
N LEU A 191 1.44 19.97 0.39
CA LEU A 191 0.00 20.23 0.44
C LEU A 191 -0.54 20.17 -0.99
N LEU A 192 -1.41 19.20 -1.26
CA LEU A 192 -2.10 19.10 -2.53
C LEU A 192 -3.36 19.94 -2.50
N GLN A 193 -3.44 20.92 -3.39
CA GLN A 193 -4.50 21.92 -3.48
C GLN A 193 -5.41 21.62 -4.67
N PHE A 194 -5.96 20.40 -4.73
CA PHE A 194 -6.91 20.09 -5.79
C PHE A 194 -8.18 20.90 -5.56
N ASN A 195 -8.41 21.89 -6.43
CA ASN A 195 -9.69 22.60 -6.49
C ASN A 195 -10.81 21.57 -6.57
N SER A 196 -11.79 21.70 -5.68
CA SER A 196 -13.01 20.90 -5.55
C SER A 196 -13.92 20.90 -6.80
N GLY A 197 -13.42 21.39 -7.95
CA GLY A 197 -14.12 21.52 -9.23
C GLY A 197 -13.44 20.85 -10.44
N HIS A 198 -12.47 19.94 -10.28
CA HIS A 198 -12.04 19.12 -11.42
C HIS A 198 -13.13 18.07 -11.75
N PRO A 199 -13.76 18.08 -12.93
CA PRO A 199 -14.84 17.15 -13.29
C PRO A 199 -14.35 15.70 -13.38
N ASP A 200 -13.04 15.48 -13.53
CA ASP A 200 -12.41 14.17 -13.44
C ASP A 200 -12.04 13.83 -11.99
N ARG A 201 -13.03 13.96 -11.10
CA ARG A 201 -12.95 13.27 -9.83
C ARG A 201 -12.82 11.79 -10.15
N VAL A 202 -11.74 11.15 -9.71
CA VAL A 202 -11.72 9.70 -9.46
C VAL A 202 -12.61 9.43 -8.22
N THR A 203 -13.82 9.98 -8.22
CA THR A 203 -14.87 9.75 -7.22
C THR A 203 -16.04 9.08 -7.93
N SER A 204 -15.78 7.94 -8.58
CA SER A 204 -16.83 6.95 -8.91
C SER A 204 -16.25 5.62 -9.41
N MET A 205 -15.68 4.81 -8.51
CA MET A 205 -15.90 3.36 -8.61
C MET A 205 -16.84 2.81 -7.52
N ALA A 206 -17.24 3.65 -6.55
CA ALA A 206 -18.25 3.31 -5.54
C ALA A 206 -19.68 3.82 -5.87
N ARG A 207 -19.90 4.63 -6.92
CA ARG A 207 -21.22 5.22 -7.23
C ARG A 207 -22.04 4.51 -8.31
N HIS A 208 -21.66 3.29 -8.73
CA HIS A 208 -22.58 2.44 -9.51
C HIS A 208 -23.58 1.65 -8.65
N ARG A 209 -23.59 1.81 -7.32
CA ARG A 209 -24.68 1.34 -6.44
C ARG A 209 -25.68 2.47 -6.18
N ALA A 210 -26.59 2.71 -7.13
CA ALA A 210 -27.97 3.20 -6.92
C ALA A 210 -28.54 3.84 -8.19
N ARG A 211 -28.78 3.04 -9.24
CA ARG A 211 -29.83 3.32 -10.24
C ARG A 211 -30.33 2.01 -10.84
N GLY A 212 -30.89 1.20 -9.96
CA GLY A 212 -31.69 0.02 -10.27
C GLY A 212 -32.99 0.08 -9.47
N LYS A 213 -33.78 1.14 -9.66
CA LYS A 213 -35.19 1.17 -9.28
C LYS A 213 -36.01 1.65 -10.48
N ARG A 214 -36.76 0.68 -11.03
CA ARG A 214 -38.10 0.75 -11.62
C ARG A 214 -38.43 1.91 -12.57
N ASN A 215 -38.62 1.53 -13.82
CA ASN A 215 -39.80 1.77 -14.67
C ASN A 215 -39.61 0.78 -15.82
N THR A 216 -40.42 -0.24 -16.06
CA THR A 216 -41.88 -0.37 -16.03
C THR A 216 -42.28 -1.79 -15.65
#